data_AF-A0A6V8L6V5-F1
#
_entry.id   AF-A0A6V8L6V5-F1
#
_cell.length_a   1.000
_cell.length_b   1.000
_cell.length_c   1.000
_cell.angle_alpha   90.00
_cell.angle_beta   90.00
_cell.angle_gamma   90.00
#
_symmetry.space_group_name_H-M   'P 1'
#
loop_
_entity.id
_entity.type
_entity.pdbx_description
1 polymer ?
#
loop_
_entity_poly.entity_id
_entity_poly.type
_entity_poly.pdbx_seq_one_letter_code
_entity_poly.pdbx_strand_id
1 'polypeptide(L)'
;MIALRADLDALPLMDTKDVSYRSTVDNAAHACGHDVHTTVLLGVGLALAQLAERDELPGRVRLLFQPAEECIPSGAPEVIAAGGLKDVAGIYALHCAPQLPTGLVGVRSGPFTAAADTVEVRLTGRGGHTARPHLTADLVHALGRVIVDVPSLLDRRVDPRAGVSMVWGRVHAGEAYNAIPGEGSVKGTVRVLNRDAWREAPS
;
A
#
# COMPACT_ATOMS: atom_id res chain seq x y z
N MET A 1 12.58 17.18 -18.83
CA MET A 1 12.74 17.61 -17.42
C MET A 1 12.85 16.36 -16.56
N ILE A 2 13.66 16.37 -15.50
CA ILE A 2 13.68 15.26 -14.52
C ILE A 2 12.86 15.66 -13.31
N ALA A 3 12.11 14.71 -12.74
CA ALA A 3 11.43 14.90 -11.46
C ALA A 3 12.13 14.11 -10.34
N LEU A 4 12.18 14.70 -9.15
CA LEU A 4 12.63 14.06 -7.92
C LEU A 4 11.46 14.08 -6.93
N ARG A 5 11.10 12.92 -6.36
CA ARG A 5 9.92 12.75 -5.51
C ARG A 5 10.27 12.32 -4.09
N ALA A 6 9.56 12.90 -3.12
CA ALA A 6 9.51 12.47 -1.72
C ALA A 6 8.04 12.50 -1.25
N ASP A 7 7.67 11.55 -0.41
CA ASP A 7 6.42 11.53 0.35
C ASP A 7 6.55 12.34 1.66
N LEU A 8 5.41 12.79 2.16
CA LEU A 8 5.32 13.78 3.24
C LEU A 8 4.58 13.31 4.49
N ASP A 9 3.73 12.28 4.39
CA ASP A 9 2.75 11.95 5.41
C ASP A 9 3.33 11.10 6.54
N ALA A 10 2.71 11.22 7.72
CA ALA A 10 3.01 10.43 8.90
C ALA A 10 1.95 9.32 9.09
N LEU A 11 2.22 8.37 9.98
CA LEU A 11 1.29 7.32 10.34
C LEU A 11 0.50 7.65 11.63
N PRO A 12 -0.76 7.17 11.76
CA PRO A 12 -1.59 7.39 12.95
C PRO A 12 -1.19 6.46 14.10
N LEU A 13 0.03 6.63 14.62
CA LEU A 13 0.60 5.82 15.69
C LEU A 13 1.37 6.67 16.70
N MET A 14 1.50 6.16 17.92
CA MET A 14 2.26 6.82 18.98
C MET A 14 3.77 6.77 18.68
N ASP A 15 4.45 7.92 18.75
CA ASP A 15 5.90 7.96 18.64
C ASP A 15 6.54 7.42 19.93
N THR A 16 7.10 6.21 19.86
CA THR A 16 7.71 5.54 21.02
C THR A 16 9.19 5.89 21.20
N LYS A 17 9.75 6.82 20.40
CA LYS A 17 11.16 7.20 20.51
C LYS A 17 11.44 7.96 21.80
N ASP A 18 12.53 7.59 22.48
CA ASP A 18 13.10 8.36 23.59
C ASP A 18 14.21 9.28 23.10
N VAL A 19 13.80 10.31 22.34
CA VAL A 19 14.71 11.29 21.73
C VAL A 19 14.09 12.68 21.77
N SER A 20 14.94 13.72 21.73
CA SER A 20 14.50 15.12 21.80
C SER A 20 13.66 15.58 20.60
N TYR A 21 13.81 14.91 19.46
CA TYR A 21 13.09 15.23 18.21
C TYR A 21 11.86 14.33 17.98
N ARG A 22 11.41 13.58 18.99
CA ARG A 22 10.18 12.77 18.88
C ARG A 22 8.99 13.66 18.50
N SER A 23 7.97 13.07 17.91
CA SER A 23 6.73 13.76 17.59
C SER A 23 6.15 14.49 18.80
N THR A 24 5.70 15.72 18.58
CA THR A 24 4.97 16.53 19.55
C THR A 24 3.46 16.43 19.35
N VAL A 25 3.01 15.65 18.35
CA VAL A 25 1.59 15.43 18.03
C VAL A 25 1.21 14.02 18.47
N ASP A 26 0.22 13.94 19.36
CA ASP A 26 -0.29 12.66 19.85
C ASP A 26 -0.80 11.79 18.70
N ASN A 27 -0.45 10.49 18.73
CA ASN A 27 -0.81 9.50 17.70
C ASN A 27 -0.43 9.89 16.27
N ALA A 28 0.64 10.66 16.07
CA ALA A 28 1.22 10.87 14.75
C ALA A 28 2.75 10.70 14.81
N ALA A 29 3.31 9.83 13.98
CA ALA A 29 4.76 9.66 13.89
C ALA A 29 5.22 9.28 12.48
N HIS A 30 6.37 9.81 12.06
CA HIS A 30 7.07 9.32 10.87
C HIS A 30 7.80 8.02 11.20
N ALA A 31 7.11 6.89 11.03
CA ALA A 31 7.70 5.56 11.23
C ALA A 31 8.16 4.89 9.91
N CYS A 32 7.81 5.47 8.75
CA CYS A 32 8.25 5.02 7.42
C CYS A 32 9.40 5.84 6.82
N GLY A 33 9.85 6.89 7.52
CA GLY A 33 10.99 7.73 7.10
C GLY A 33 10.64 8.85 6.12
N HIS A 34 9.37 9.21 5.97
CA HIS A 34 8.93 10.29 5.06
C HIS A 34 9.47 11.67 5.47
N ASP A 35 9.78 11.86 6.75
CA ASP A 35 10.56 12.99 7.26
C ASP A 35 11.98 13.04 6.66
N VAL A 36 12.65 11.89 6.60
CA VAL A 36 13.96 11.74 5.95
C VAL A 36 13.84 12.00 4.46
N HIS A 37 12.86 11.41 3.77
CA HIS A 37 12.68 11.59 2.33
C HIS A 37 12.45 13.06 1.97
N THR A 38 11.57 13.73 2.72
CA THR A 38 11.28 15.16 2.58
C THR A 38 12.53 16.01 2.79
N THR A 39 13.28 15.74 3.86
CA THR A 39 14.50 16.47 4.20
C THR A 39 15.58 16.30 3.12
N VAL A 40 15.76 15.08 2.62
CA VAL A 40 16.70 14.78 1.53
C VAL A 40 16.31 15.53 0.25
N LEU A 41 15.03 15.48 -0.15
CA LEU A 41 14.58 16.18 -1.35
C LEU A 41 14.72 17.70 -1.23
N LEU A 42 14.45 18.27 -0.05
CA LEU A 42 14.67 19.69 0.22
C LEU A 42 16.16 20.05 0.09
N GLY A 43 17.05 19.28 0.71
CA GLY A 43 18.49 19.50 0.63
C GLY A 43 19.02 19.41 -0.82
N VAL A 44 18.56 18.41 -1.58
CA VAL A 44 18.88 18.28 -3.01
C VAL A 44 18.35 19.49 -3.78
N GLY A 45 17.13 19.94 -3.50
CA GLY A 45 16.54 21.12 -4.10
C GLY A 45 17.37 22.39 -3.88
N LEU A 46 17.85 22.61 -2.65
CA LEU A 46 18.73 23.74 -2.31
C LEU A 46 20.07 23.66 -3.06
N ALA A 47 20.70 22.48 -3.12
CA ALA A 47 21.95 22.30 -3.86
C ALA A 47 21.77 22.52 -5.38
N LEU A 48 20.67 22.05 -5.95
CA LEU A 48 20.32 22.28 -7.36
C LEU A 48 20.02 23.75 -7.65
N ALA A 49 19.39 24.46 -6.71
CA ALA A 49 19.15 25.90 -6.83
C ALA A 49 20.48 26.68 -6.89
N GLN A 50 21.45 26.33 -6.04
CA GLN A 50 22.79 26.92 -6.10
C GLN A 50 23.51 26.67 -7.43
N LEU A 51 23.33 25.48 -8.02
CA LEU A 51 23.88 25.18 -9.35
C LEU A 51 23.17 26.01 -10.44
N ALA A 52 21.85 26.17 -10.33
CA ALA A 52 21.07 26.98 -11.26
C ALA A 52 21.45 28.47 -11.20
N GLU A 53 21.72 29.02 -10.01
CA GLU A 53 22.21 30.39 -9.83
C GLU A 53 23.57 30.63 -10.52
N ARG A 54 24.38 29.59 -10.65
CA ARG A 54 25.69 29.61 -11.34
C ARG A 54 25.61 29.25 -12.82
N ASP A 55 24.41 29.00 -13.37
CA ASP A 55 24.19 28.50 -14.73
C ASP A 55 24.90 27.14 -15.00
N GLU A 56 25.14 26.36 -13.94
CA GLU A 56 25.82 25.05 -14.00
C GLU A 56 24.81 23.88 -14.10
N LEU A 57 23.51 24.16 -14.02
CA LEU A 57 22.47 23.15 -14.08
C LEU A 57 22.06 22.89 -15.55
N PRO A 58 22.36 21.72 -16.15
CA PRO A 58 22.22 21.47 -17.58
C PRO A 58 20.76 21.32 -18.06
N GLY A 59 19.78 21.50 -17.17
CA GLY A 59 18.38 21.35 -17.50
C GLY A 59 17.46 21.67 -16.32
N ARG A 60 16.17 21.40 -16.51
CA ARG A 60 15.17 21.65 -15.46
C ARG A 60 14.94 20.40 -14.61
N VAL A 61 14.88 20.61 -13.30
CA VAL A 61 14.48 19.62 -12.31
C VAL A 61 13.19 20.07 -11.63
N ARG A 62 12.23 19.17 -11.46
CA ARG A 62 11.01 19.40 -10.66
C ARG A 62 11.10 18.62 -9.36
N LEU A 63 10.85 19.28 -8.25
CA LEU A 63 10.73 18.66 -6.93
C LEU A 63 9.25 18.36 -6.68
N LEU A 64 8.93 17.12 -6.35
CA LEU A 64 7.57 16.66 -6.06
C LEU A 64 7.50 16.19 -4.62
N PHE A 65 6.78 16.96 -3.81
CA PHE A 65 6.46 16.61 -2.44
C PHE A 65 5.03 16.05 -2.43
N GLN A 66 4.92 14.72 -2.32
CA GLN A 66 3.65 14.00 -2.45
C GLN A 66 2.99 13.78 -1.08
N PRO A 67 1.74 14.19 -0.88
CA PRO A 67 1.00 13.85 0.33
C PRO A 67 0.44 12.41 0.27
N ALA A 68 -0.02 11.92 1.43
CA ALA A 68 -0.91 10.77 1.56
C ALA A 68 -0.41 9.51 0.83
N GLU A 69 0.86 9.15 0.95
CA GLU A 69 1.40 7.90 0.44
C GLU A 69 0.78 6.68 1.16
N GLU A 70 0.59 6.78 2.48
CA GLU A 70 0.11 5.70 3.35
C GLU A 70 -1.41 5.49 3.28
N CYS A 71 -2.12 6.36 2.55
CA CYS A 71 -3.57 6.34 2.42
C CYS A 71 -4.03 5.54 1.19
N ILE A 72 -5.27 5.03 1.26
CA ILE A 72 -5.97 4.46 0.10
C ILE A 72 -7.26 5.26 -0.13
N PRO A 73 -7.41 5.97 -1.26
CA PRO A 73 -6.41 6.16 -2.33
C PRO A 73 -5.20 6.98 -1.85
N SER A 74 -4.04 6.77 -2.47
CA SER A 74 -2.85 7.58 -2.15
C SER A 74 -2.92 8.96 -2.81
N GLY A 75 -2.04 9.89 -2.45
CA GLY A 75 -1.99 11.23 -3.04
C GLY A 75 -1.33 11.32 -4.42
N ALA A 76 -0.71 10.24 -4.92
CA ALA A 76 -0.04 10.25 -6.23
C ALA A 76 -0.98 10.59 -7.41
N PRO A 77 -2.20 10.02 -7.52
CA PRO A 77 -3.15 10.37 -8.58
C PRO A 77 -3.53 11.86 -8.59
N GLU A 78 -3.68 12.49 -7.41
CA GLU A 78 -3.98 13.91 -7.31
C GLU A 78 -2.83 14.78 -7.80
N VAL A 79 -1.59 14.44 -7.42
CA VAL A 79 -0.38 15.12 -7.92
C VAL A 79 -0.27 15.00 -9.44
N ILE A 80 -0.62 13.84 -10.01
CA ILE A 80 -0.63 13.63 -11.47
C ILE A 80 -1.70 14.49 -12.12
N ALA A 81 -2.93 14.49 -11.58
CA ALA A 81 -4.05 15.26 -12.10
C ALA A 81 -3.78 16.78 -12.06
N ALA A 82 -3.06 17.25 -11.03
CA ALA A 82 -2.59 18.63 -10.92
C ALA A 82 -1.44 18.99 -11.90
N GLY A 83 -1.01 18.05 -12.75
CA GLY A 83 0.04 18.28 -13.74
C GLY A 83 1.47 18.07 -13.22
N GLY A 84 1.64 17.44 -12.06
CA GLY A 84 2.96 17.19 -11.45
C GLY A 84 3.94 16.45 -12.37
N LEU A 85 3.44 15.62 -13.29
CA LEU A 85 4.25 14.89 -14.27
C LEU A 85 4.28 15.52 -15.68
N LYS A 86 3.67 16.70 -15.88
CA LYS A 86 3.71 17.37 -17.18
C LYS A 86 5.17 17.68 -17.60
N ASP A 87 5.55 17.27 -18.81
CA ASP A 87 6.89 17.43 -19.41
C ASP A 87 8.05 16.70 -18.69
N VAL A 88 7.72 15.77 -17.78
CA VAL A 88 8.69 14.93 -17.06
C VAL A 88 9.11 13.75 -17.95
N ALA A 89 10.41 13.63 -18.22
CA ALA A 89 10.99 12.56 -19.02
C ALA A 89 11.46 11.37 -18.18
N GLY A 90 11.71 11.60 -16.89
CA GLY A 90 12.10 10.57 -15.93
C GLY A 90 11.88 11.08 -14.51
N ILE A 91 11.54 10.17 -13.60
CA ILE A 91 11.30 10.46 -12.19
C ILE A 91 12.14 9.53 -11.31
N TYR A 92 12.74 10.08 -10.26
CA TYR A 92 13.50 9.34 -9.26
C TYR A 92 12.93 9.59 -7.87
N ALA A 93 12.96 8.58 -7.03
CA ALA A 93 12.58 8.64 -5.63
C ALA A 93 13.53 7.74 -4.82
N LEU A 94 13.63 8.00 -3.52
CA LEU A 94 14.35 7.16 -2.56
C LEU A 94 13.38 6.75 -1.46
N HIS A 95 13.66 5.59 -0.86
CA HIS A 95 12.97 5.15 0.35
C HIS A 95 14.01 4.65 1.35
N CYS A 96 13.83 4.99 2.62
CA CYS A 96 14.61 4.45 3.72
C CYS A 96 14.45 2.94 3.75
N ALA A 97 15.57 2.21 3.78
CA ALA A 97 15.59 0.75 3.80
C ALA A 97 16.34 0.28 5.05
N PRO A 98 15.64 0.05 6.18
CA PRO A 98 16.27 -0.36 7.44
C PRO A 98 17.09 -1.67 7.35
N GLN A 99 16.85 -2.47 6.32
CA GLN A 99 17.53 -3.74 6.08
C GLN A 99 18.88 -3.56 5.37
N LEU A 100 19.19 -2.37 4.84
CA LEU A 100 20.46 -2.07 4.19
C LEU A 100 21.41 -1.36 5.17
N PRO A 101 22.70 -1.72 5.22
CA PRO A 101 23.70 -0.96 5.95
C PRO A 101 23.74 0.51 5.51
N THR A 102 23.90 1.41 6.48
CA THR A 102 24.04 2.85 6.22
C THR A 102 25.17 3.14 5.24
N GLY A 103 24.94 4.08 4.33
CA GLY A 103 25.89 4.47 3.28
C GLY A 103 25.78 3.66 1.99
N LEU A 104 24.90 2.65 1.93
CA LEU A 104 24.62 1.89 0.73
C LEU A 104 23.30 2.33 0.09
N VAL A 105 23.27 2.31 -1.25
CA VAL A 105 22.05 2.52 -2.06
C VAL A 105 21.78 1.25 -2.83
N GLY A 106 20.65 0.61 -2.55
CA GLY A 106 20.17 -0.54 -3.31
C GLY A 106 19.39 -0.10 -4.54
N VAL A 107 19.71 -0.65 -5.70
CA VAL A 107 18.97 -0.42 -6.95
C VAL A 107 18.60 -1.77 -7.57
N ARG A 108 17.39 -1.86 -8.12
CA ARG A 108 16.90 -3.03 -8.85
C ARG A 108 16.17 -2.54 -10.09
N SER A 109 16.44 -3.18 -11.22
CA SER A 109 15.69 -2.98 -12.46
C SER A 109 14.46 -3.89 -12.50
N GLY A 110 13.35 -3.37 -13.01
CA GLY A 110 12.06 -4.06 -13.01
C GLY A 110 11.23 -3.75 -11.75
N PRO A 111 10.15 -4.52 -11.49
CA PRO A 111 9.25 -4.25 -10.37
C PRO A 111 9.97 -4.24 -9.01
N PHE A 112 9.74 -3.17 -8.23
CA PHE A 112 10.45 -2.90 -6.97
C PHE A 112 9.56 -3.17 -5.74
N THR A 113 8.31 -2.68 -5.75
CA THR A 113 7.31 -2.91 -4.70
C THR A 113 6.12 -3.70 -5.26
N ALA A 114 5.55 -4.60 -4.46
CA ALA A 114 4.33 -5.31 -4.85
C ALA A 114 3.15 -4.34 -4.85
N ALA A 115 2.33 -4.36 -5.90
CA ALA A 115 1.01 -3.73 -5.84
C ALA A 115 0.24 -4.40 -4.70
N ALA A 116 -0.12 -3.64 -3.67
CA ALA A 116 -0.94 -4.10 -2.56
C ALA A 116 -2.35 -3.55 -2.75
N ASP A 117 -3.33 -4.44 -2.86
CA ASP A 117 -4.75 -4.08 -2.90
C ASP A 117 -5.51 -4.77 -1.77
N THR A 118 -6.66 -4.20 -1.42
CA THR A 118 -7.55 -4.72 -0.39
C THR A 118 -8.68 -5.49 -1.05
N VAL A 119 -8.94 -6.71 -0.57
CA VAL A 119 -10.07 -7.54 -1.05
C VAL A 119 -11.05 -7.75 0.08
N GLU A 120 -12.34 -7.53 -0.19
CA GLU A 120 -13.43 -7.82 0.73
C GLU A 120 -14.48 -8.69 0.04
N VAL A 121 -14.79 -9.83 0.65
CA VAL A 121 -15.86 -10.73 0.21
C VAL A 121 -16.97 -10.69 1.24
N ARG A 122 -18.19 -10.38 0.79
CA ARG A 122 -19.42 -10.42 1.60
C ARG A 122 -20.35 -11.49 1.06
N LEU A 123 -20.79 -12.38 1.94
CA LEU A 123 -21.80 -13.38 1.64
C LEU A 123 -23.08 -13.05 2.40
N THR A 124 -24.22 -13.15 1.73
CA THR A 124 -25.55 -12.97 2.32
C THR A 124 -26.43 -14.17 2.01
N GLY A 125 -27.38 -14.45 2.90
CA GLY A 125 -28.21 -15.62 2.78
C GLY A 125 -29.28 -15.69 3.85
N ARG A 126 -30.11 -16.73 3.80
CA ARG A 126 -31.18 -16.92 4.77
C ARG A 126 -30.61 -17.49 6.07
N GLY A 127 -30.56 -16.67 7.12
CA GLY A 127 -30.21 -17.12 8.48
C GLY A 127 -31.32 -17.95 9.12
N GLY A 128 -31.06 -18.48 10.31
CA GLY A 128 -32.05 -19.26 11.05
C GLY A 128 -31.46 -19.99 12.25
N HIS A 129 -32.21 -20.94 12.81
CA HIS A 129 -31.72 -21.74 13.93
C HIS A 129 -30.87 -22.91 13.41
N THR A 130 -29.73 -23.18 14.05
CA THR A 130 -28.84 -24.32 13.72
C THR A 130 -29.53 -25.69 13.77
N ALA A 131 -30.68 -25.83 14.44
CA ALA A 131 -31.46 -27.06 14.47
C ALA A 131 -32.22 -27.35 13.15
N ARG A 132 -32.32 -26.35 12.26
CA ARG A 132 -33.02 -26.48 10.96
C ARG A 132 -32.14 -25.96 9.82
N PRO A 133 -30.94 -26.53 9.64
CA PRO A 133 -29.96 -26.00 8.68
C PRO A 133 -30.47 -26.08 7.23
N HIS A 134 -31.32 -27.07 6.92
CA HIS A 134 -31.95 -27.25 5.61
C HIS A 134 -32.89 -26.10 5.19
N LEU A 135 -33.23 -25.17 6.09
CA LEU A 135 -34.02 -23.97 5.80
C LEU A 135 -33.17 -22.70 5.69
N THR A 136 -31.84 -22.83 5.78
CA THR A 136 -30.89 -21.71 5.85
C THR A 136 -29.83 -21.82 4.76
N ALA A 137 -29.13 -20.72 4.51
CA ALA A 137 -27.86 -20.73 3.80
C ALA A 137 -26.75 -20.93 4.83
N ASP A 138 -25.98 -22.02 4.72
CA ASP A 138 -24.84 -22.30 5.60
C ASP A 138 -23.68 -21.34 5.29
N LEU A 139 -23.84 -20.08 5.70
CA LEU A 139 -22.93 -18.98 5.38
C LEU A 139 -21.56 -19.14 6.02
N VAL A 140 -21.51 -19.72 7.23
CA VAL A 140 -20.24 -19.97 7.93
C VAL A 140 -19.43 -20.99 7.15
N HIS A 141 -20.06 -22.08 6.68
CA HIS A 141 -19.39 -23.05 5.83
C HIS A 141 -18.91 -22.43 4.51
N ALA A 142 -19.77 -21.65 3.84
CA ALA A 142 -19.41 -20.99 2.58
C ALA A 142 -18.23 -20.02 2.74
N LEU A 143 -18.20 -19.20 3.80
CA LEU A 143 -17.06 -18.34 4.11
C LEU A 143 -15.79 -19.15 4.40
N GLY A 144 -15.90 -20.27 5.12
CA GLY A 144 -14.76 -21.18 5.35
C GLY A 144 -14.14 -21.68 4.05
N ARG A 145 -14.97 -22.01 3.04
CA ARG A 145 -14.49 -22.38 1.69
C ARG A 145 -13.78 -21.20 1.01
N VAL A 146 -14.34 -19.99 1.06
CA VAL A 146 -13.68 -18.79 0.51
C VAL A 146 -12.30 -18.58 1.14
N ILE A 147 -12.20 -18.70 2.46
CA ILE A 147 -10.96 -18.45 3.20
C ILE A 147 -9.85 -19.42 2.77
N VAL A 148 -10.17 -20.71 2.64
CA VAL A 148 -9.20 -21.78 2.33
C VAL A 148 -8.90 -21.87 0.83
N ASP A 149 -9.95 -21.81 0.00
CA ASP A 149 -9.81 -22.13 -1.42
C ASP A 149 -9.26 -20.95 -2.22
N VAL A 150 -9.64 -19.70 -1.90
CA VAL A 150 -9.29 -18.54 -2.74
C VAL A 150 -7.76 -18.32 -2.82
N PRO A 151 -6.99 -18.28 -1.72
CA PRO A 151 -5.53 -18.16 -1.81
C PRO A 151 -4.92 -19.32 -2.62
N SER A 152 -5.40 -20.54 -2.38
CA SER A 152 -4.93 -21.75 -3.07
C SER A 152 -5.22 -21.74 -4.58
N LEU A 153 -6.35 -21.15 -4.99
CA LEU A 153 -6.74 -21.00 -6.39
C LEU A 153 -5.96 -19.89 -7.09
N LEU A 154 -5.68 -18.79 -6.39
CA LEU A 154 -4.85 -17.70 -6.91
C LEU A 154 -3.43 -18.18 -7.25
N ASP A 155 -2.81 -18.96 -6.37
CA ASP A 155 -1.48 -19.55 -6.60
C ASP A 155 -1.41 -20.43 -7.85
N ARG A 156 -2.54 -21.00 -8.30
CA ARG A 156 -2.62 -21.85 -9.50
C ARG A 156 -3.03 -21.10 -10.76
N ARG A 157 -3.65 -19.93 -10.62
CA ARG A 157 -4.19 -19.12 -11.72
C ARG A 157 -3.18 -18.09 -12.22
N VAL A 158 -2.23 -17.71 -11.38
CA VAL A 158 -1.22 -16.70 -11.71
C VAL A 158 0.14 -17.35 -11.94
N ASP A 159 0.94 -16.81 -12.86
CA ASP A 159 2.32 -17.28 -13.07
C ASP A 159 3.06 -17.25 -11.71
N PRO A 160 3.62 -18.37 -11.23
CA PRO A 160 4.35 -18.41 -9.96
C PRO A 160 5.53 -17.43 -9.90
N ARG A 161 6.03 -16.95 -11.04
CA ARG A 161 7.06 -15.89 -11.13
C ARG A 161 6.52 -14.49 -10.85
N ALA A 162 5.20 -14.28 -10.92
CA ALA A 162 4.57 -12.99 -10.67
C ALA A 162 4.46 -12.65 -9.17
N GLY A 163 4.79 -13.60 -8.28
CA GLY A 163 4.86 -13.40 -6.83
C GLY A 163 3.59 -12.80 -6.26
N VAL A 164 2.49 -13.54 -6.37
CA VAL A 164 1.21 -13.21 -5.74
C VAL A 164 1.20 -13.73 -4.31
N SER A 165 0.76 -12.91 -3.37
CA SER A 165 0.51 -13.33 -1.99
C SER A 165 -0.83 -12.75 -1.54
N MET A 166 -1.72 -13.60 -1.05
CA MET A 166 -3.00 -13.19 -0.48
C MET A 166 -3.07 -13.59 1.00
N VAL A 167 -3.48 -12.66 1.85
CA VAL A 167 -3.67 -12.90 3.29
C VAL A 167 -5.00 -12.31 3.74
N TRP A 168 -5.84 -13.14 4.37
CA TRP A 168 -7.04 -12.69 5.07
C TRP A 168 -6.67 -12.12 6.44
N GLY A 169 -7.09 -10.88 6.72
CA GLY A 169 -6.83 -10.19 7.99
C GLY A 169 -8.04 -10.12 8.92
N ARG A 170 -9.25 -10.36 8.40
CA ARG A 170 -10.49 -10.30 9.18
C ARG A 170 -11.51 -11.29 8.63
N VAL A 171 -12.20 -12.01 9.51
CA VAL A 171 -13.41 -12.79 9.23
C VAL A 171 -14.47 -12.47 10.27
N HIS A 172 -15.73 -12.36 9.85
CA HIS A 172 -16.86 -12.13 10.74
C HIS A 172 -18.14 -12.80 10.19
N ALA A 173 -18.83 -13.60 11.01
CA ALA A 173 -20.11 -14.22 10.65
C ALA A 173 -20.90 -14.65 11.89
N GLY A 174 -21.97 -13.90 12.21
CA GLY A 174 -22.84 -14.20 13.35
C GLY A 174 -22.20 -13.96 14.73
N GLU A 175 -23.00 -14.16 15.77
CA GLU A 175 -22.64 -13.93 17.18
C GLU A 175 -22.97 -15.15 18.05
N ALA A 176 -24.21 -15.67 17.93
CA ALA A 176 -24.70 -16.78 18.72
C ALA A 176 -24.39 -18.13 18.08
N TYR A 177 -23.82 -19.07 18.84
CA TYR A 177 -23.44 -20.41 18.37
C TYR A 177 -24.62 -21.28 17.89
N ASN A 178 -25.85 -20.96 18.31
CA ASN A 178 -27.08 -21.69 17.96
C ASN A 178 -27.89 -21.02 16.84
N ALA A 179 -27.36 -19.95 16.23
CA ALA A 179 -27.96 -19.26 15.11
C ALA A 179 -27.03 -19.30 13.88
N ILE A 180 -27.62 -19.59 12.72
CA ILE A 180 -26.98 -19.46 11.42
C ILE A 180 -27.16 -18.00 10.98
N PRO A 181 -26.07 -17.26 10.70
CA PRO A 181 -26.17 -15.85 10.36
C PRO A 181 -26.83 -15.63 9.00
N GLY A 182 -27.33 -14.41 8.78
CA GLY A 182 -27.84 -13.98 7.47
C GLY A 182 -26.78 -13.26 6.60
N GLU A 183 -25.66 -12.89 7.20
CA GLU A 183 -24.53 -12.27 6.53
C GLU A 183 -23.19 -12.68 7.15
N GLY A 184 -22.12 -12.58 6.38
CA GLY A 184 -20.78 -12.61 6.89
C GLY A 184 -19.78 -12.08 5.88
N SER A 185 -18.59 -11.72 6.36
CA SER A 185 -17.56 -11.11 5.53
C SER A 185 -16.16 -11.60 5.89
N VAL A 186 -15.29 -11.56 4.88
CA VAL A 186 -13.85 -11.73 5.05
C VAL A 186 -13.13 -10.61 4.29
N LYS A 187 -12.12 -10.02 4.92
CA LYS A 187 -11.32 -8.93 4.35
C LYS A 187 -9.84 -9.26 4.46
N GLY A 188 -9.11 -8.97 3.39
CA GLY A 188 -7.69 -9.31 3.27
C GLY A 188 -6.94 -8.37 2.35
N THR A 189 -5.67 -8.69 2.15
CA THR A 189 -4.78 -7.99 1.23
C THR A 189 -4.27 -8.96 0.17
N VAL A 190 -4.14 -8.49 -1.06
CA VAL A 190 -3.46 -9.19 -2.15
C VAL A 190 -2.27 -8.35 -2.56
N ARG A 191 -1.11 -8.98 -2.65
CA ARG A 191 0.15 -8.40 -3.11
C ARG A 191 0.55 -9.06 -4.42
N VAL A 192 0.81 -8.28 -5.47
CA VAL A 192 1.26 -8.80 -6.77
C VAL A 192 2.51 -8.04 -7.21
N LEU A 193 3.62 -8.75 -7.50
CA LEU A 193 4.85 -8.11 -7.98
C LEU A 193 4.78 -7.67 -9.45
N ASN A 194 3.78 -8.13 -10.22
CA ASN A 194 3.59 -7.79 -11.62
C ASN A 194 2.19 -7.21 -11.93
N ARG A 195 2.14 -5.99 -12.48
CA ARG A 195 0.91 -5.26 -12.85
C ARG A 195 0.07 -5.96 -13.93
N ASP A 196 0.69 -6.75 -14.81
CA ASP A 196 -0.04 -7.49 -15.87
C ASP A 196 -0.82 -8.67 -15.28
N ALA A 197 -0.23 -9.38 -14.30
CA ALA A 197 -0.89 -10.45 -13.57
C ALA A 197 -2.09 -9.96 -12.74
N TRP A 198 -2.09 -8.69 -12.30
CA TRP A 198 -3.24 -8.07 -11.63
C TRP A 198 -4.42 -7.86 -12.58
N ARG A 199 -4.17 -7.47 -13.85
CA ARG A 199 -5.25 -7.28 -14.84
C ARG A 199 -5.88 -8.60 -15.29
N GLU A 200 -5.16 -9.70 -15.16
CA GLU A 200 -5.65 -11.05 -15.46
C GLU A 200 -6.32 -11.72 -14.25
N ALA A 201 -6.21 -11.14 -13.06
CA ALA A 201 -6.95 -11.59 -11.89
C ALA A 201 -8.44 -11.28 -12.06
N PRO A 202 -9.35 -12.24 -11.84
CA PRO A 202 -10.78 -12.01 -12.03
C PRO A 202 -11.30 -10.95 -11.03
N SER A 203 -12.04 -9.99 -11.58
CA SER A 203 -12.84 -8.98 -10.85
C SER A 203 -14.00 -9.60 -10.07
#